data_AF-A0A7L4HES3-F1
#
_entry.id   AF-A0A7L4HES3-F1
#
_cell.length_a   1.000
_cell.length_b   1.000
_cell.length_c   1.000
_cell.angle_alpha   90.00
_cell.angle_beta   90.00
_cell.angle_gamma   90.00
#
_symmetry.space_group_name_H-M   'P 1'
#
loop_
_entity.id
_entity.type
_entity.pdbx_description
1 polymer ?
#
loop_
_entity_poly.entity_id
_entity_poly.type
_entity_poly.pdbx_seq_one_letter_code
_entity_poly.pdbx_strand_id
1 'polypeptide(L)' 'PPNLDINHVMDLSDLKKKLPEAAFGKRNYIESEVCFQGVYFSLYEVEISNKDQYKMDQLVENLKEKDLVSI' A
#
# COMPACT_ATOMS: atom_id res chain seq x y z
N PRO A 1 1.37 5.49 -14.09
CA PRO A 1 2.84 5.32 -14.08
C PRO A 1 3.20 3.83 -14.13
N PRO A 2 4.09 3.39 -15.04
CA PRO A 2 4.40 1.97 -15.23
C PRO A 2 5.38 1.39 -14.20
N ASN A 3 6.02 2.24 -13.39
CA ASN A 3 6.94 1.83 -12.32
C ASN A 3 6.48 2.47 -11.00
N LEU A 4 6.30 1.64 -9.97
CA LEU A 4 6.05 2.06 -8.59
C LEU A 4 7.40 2.13 -7.88
N ASP A 5 7.82 3.33 -7.52
CA ASP A 5 9.14 3.55 -6.92
C ASP A 5 8.99 3.70 -5.40
N ILE A 6 9.51 2.73 -4.64
CA ILE A 6 9.39 2.66 -3.17
C ILE A 6 10.41 3.62 -2.55
N ASN A 7 10.21 4.92 -2.77
CA ASN A 7 11.09 5.96 -2.22
C ASN A 7 10.70 6.41 -0.81
N HIS A 8 9.50 6.02 -0.35
CA HIS A 8 8.95 6.46 0.93
C HIS A 8 8.45 5.26 1.75
N VAL A 9 9.24 4.91 2.77
CA VAL A 9 8.85 3.99 3.83
C VAL A 9 8.40 4.82 5.03
N MET A 10 7.26 4.48 5.63
CA MET A 10 6.82 5.09 6.88
C MET A 10 6.24 4.05 7.85
N ASP A 11 6.19 4.40 9.14
CA ASP A 11 5.54 3.58 10.15
C ASP A 11 4.03 3.46 9.90
N LEU A 12 3.46 2.28 10.11
CA LEU A 12 2.03 2.02 9.94
C LEU A 12 1.15 2.95 10.79
N SER A 13 1.60 3.27 12.01
CA SER A 13 0.94 4.22 12.91
C SER A 13 0.86 5.62 12.32
N ASP A 14 1.92 6.07 11.66
CA ASP A 14 1.95 7.40 11.05
C ASP A 14 1.19 7.43 9.72
N LEU A 15 1.20 6.31 8.98
CA LEU A 15 0.35 6.16 7.81
C LEU A 15 -1.14 6.22 8.19
N LYS A 16 -1.54 5.53 9.27
CA LYS A 16 -2.92 5.56 9.81
C LYS A 16 -3.38 6.94 10.27
N LYS A 17 -2.46 7.83 10.66
CA LYS A 17 -2.78 9.23 10.98
C LYS A 17 -2.95 10.10 9.73
N LYS A 18 -2.26 9.76 8.64
CA LYS A 18 -2.29 10.53 7.39
C LYS A 18 -3.41 10.11 6.46
N LEU A 19 -3.75 8.82 6.45
CA LEU A 19 -4.81 8.28 5.63
C LEU A 19 -6.11 8.17 6.42
N PRO A 20 -7.25 8.42 5.78
CA PRO A 20 -8.54 8.21 6.42
C PRO A 20 -8.80 6.72 6.64
N GLU A 21 -9.59 6.40 7.66
CA GLU A 21 -9.99 5.03 7.99
C GLU A 21 -10.59 4.29 6.79
N ALA A 22 -11.29 5.04 5.93
CA ALA A 22 -11.87 4.54 4.68
C ALA A 22 -10.85 3.87 3.76
N ALA A 23 -9.59 4.34 3.72
CA ALA A 23 -8.54 3.80 2.86
C ALA A 23 -8.01 2.42 3.32
N PHE A 24 -8.28 2.01 4.57
CA PHE A 24 -7.78 0.75 5.13
C PHE A 24 -8.76 -0.43 5.00
N GLY A 25 -10.04 -0.15 4.77
CA GLY A 25 -11.05 -1.20 4.60
C GLY A 25 -11.16 -1.64 3.15
N LYS A 26 -10.80 -2.89 2.83
CA LYS A 26 -10.97 -3.46 1.47
C LYS A 26 -12.43 -3.38 0.97
N ARG A 27 -13.40 -3.33 1.88
CA ARG A 27 -14.85 -3.19 1.59
C ARG A 27 -15.28 -1.75 1.26
N ASN A 28 -14.40 -0.78 1.50
CA ASN A 28 -14.70 0.64 1.29
C ASN A 28 -14.33 1.08 -0.14
N TYR A 29 -13.62 0.25 -0.89
CA TYR A 29 -13.28 0.49 -2.29
C TYR A 29 -14.43 0.02 -3.17
N ILE A 30 -15.04 0.95 -3.90
CA ILE A 30 -16.02 0.68 -4.96
C ILE A 30 -15.25 0.82 -6.27
N GLU A 31 -15.22 -0.22 -7.10
CA GLU A 31 -14.44 -0.22 -8.36
C GLU A 31 -12.95 0.11 -8.17
N SER A 32 -12.36 -0.37 -7.07
CA SER A 32 -10.97 -0.08 -6.68
C SER A 32 -10.69 1.38 -6.33
N GLU A 33 -11.70 2.20 -6.11
CA GLU A 33 -11.54 3.58 -5.65
C GLU A 33 -12.31 3.84 -4.35
N VAL A 34 -11.72 4.64 -3.47
CA VAL A 34 -12.43 5.19 -2.32
C VAL A 34 -12.23 6.70 -2.29
N CYS A 35 -13.35 7.43 -2.23
CA CYS A 35 -13.36 8.86 -2.03
C CYS A 35 -13.74 9.14 -0.58
N PHE A 36 -12.86 9.80 0.16
CA PHE A 36 -13.11 10.19 1.54
C PHE A 36 -12.69 11.64 1.75
N GLN A 37 -13.62 12.48 2.19
CA GLN A 37 -13.38 13.91 2.46
C GLN A 37 -12.74 14.67 1.27
N GLY A 38 -13.06 14.31 0.03
CA GLY A 38 -12.51 14.95 -1.17
C GLY A 38 -11.12 14.46 -1.59
N VAL A 39 -10.57 13.46 -0.89
CA VAL A 39 -9.34 12.75 -1.28
C VAL A 39 -9.71 11.42 -1.91
N TYR A 40 -9.06 11.10 -3.03
CA TYR A 40 -9.27 9.87 -3.78
C TYR A 40 -8.10 8.91 -3.56
N PHE A 41 -8.43 7.67 -3.24
CA PHE A 41 -7.47 6.58 -3.14
C PHE A 41 -7.86 5.50 -4.16
N SER A 42 -6.94 5.16 -5.05
CA SER A 42 -7.13 4.10 -6.03
C SER A 42 -6.25 2.92 -5.64
N LEU A 43 -6.83 1.72 -5.61
CA LEU A 43 -6.16 0.46 -5.35
C LEU A 43 -5.67 -0.13 -6.67
N TYR A 44 -4.37 -0.38 -6.76
CA TYR A 44 -3.76 -1.05 -7.90
C TYR A 44 -3.27 -2.42 -7.49
N GLU A 45 -3.66 -3.45 -8.23
CA GLU A 45 -3.03 -4.77 -8.13
C GLU A 45 -1.76 -4.76 -8.98
N VAL A 46 -0.64 -5.15 -8.37
CA VAL A 46 0.66 -5.22 -9.04
C VAL A 46 1.00 -6.70 -9.25
N GLU A 47 1.17 -7.11 -10.50
CA GLU A 47 1.72 -8.42 -10.84
C GLU A 47 3.24 -8.34 -10.90
N ILE A 48 3.90 -9.22 -10.15
CA ILE A 48 5.38 -9.28 -10.10
C ILE A 48 5.85 -10.44 -10.98
N SER A 49 6.92 -10.24 -11.73
CA SER A 49 7.58 -11.34 -12.45
C SER A 49 8.08 -12.39 -11.46
N ASN A 50 7.82 -13.68 -11.72
CA ASN A 50 8.30 -14.80 -10.90
C ASN A 50 9.81 -14.78 -10.60
N LYS A 51 10.61 -14.06 -11.39
CA LYS A 51 12.06 -13.92 -11.18
C LYS A 51 12.44 -13.15 -9.91
N ASP A 52 11.57 -12.27 -9.42
CA ASP A 52 11.83 -11.40 -8.26
C ASP A 52 10.90 -11.67 -7.07
N GLN A 53 10.12 -12.76 -7.13
CA GLN A 53 9.16 -13.14 -6.08
C GLN A 53 9.82 -13.27 -4.70
N TYR A 54 10.97 -13.96 -4.62
CA TYR A 54 11.74 -14.11 -3.38
C TYR A 54 12.14 -12.76 -2.74
N LYS A 55 12.56 -11.78 -3.55
CA LYS A 55 12.97 -10.46 -3.03
C LYS A 55 11.77 -9.70 -2.48
N MET A 56 10.61 -9.87 -3.11
CA MET A 56 9.37 -9.25 -2.67
C MET A 56 8.80 -9.92 -1.42
N ASP A 57 8.87 -11.24 -1.33
CA ASP A 57 8.47 -11.97 -0.12
C ASP A 57 9.35 -11.52 1.07
N GLN A 58 10.67 -11.42 0.86
CA GLN A 58 11.59 -10.91 1.87
C GLN A 58 11.30 -9.45 2.25
N LEU A 59 10.94 -8.60 1.29
CA LEU A 59 10.55 -7.22 1.56
C LEU A 59 9.25 -7.16 2.37
N VAL A 60 8.25 -7.95 2.01
CA VAL A 60 6.96 -8.02 2.73
C VAL A 60 7.15 -8.53 4.16
N GLU A 61 8.01 -9.54 4.36
CA GLU A 61 8.36 -10.00 5.71
C GLU A 61 9.06 -8.91 6.53
N ASN A 62 10.06 -8.22 5.95
CA ASN A 62 10.76 -7.13 6.63
C ASN A 62 9.83 -5.97 7.01
N LEU A 63 8.87 -5.64 6.14
CA LEU A 63 7.87 -4.61 6.41
C LEU A 63 6.92 -5.05 7.52
N LYS A 64 6.47 -6.31 7.51
CA LYS A 64 5.61 -6.89 8.57
C LYS A 64 6.31 -6.95 9.92
N GLU A 65 7.56 -7.39 9.98
CA GLU A 65 8.31 -7.48 11.24
C GLU A 65 8.53 -6.12 11.90
N LYS A 66 8.61 -5.06 11.09
CA LYS A 66 8.88 -3.69 11.56
C LYS A 66 7.62 -2.82 11.65
N ASP A 67 6.44 -3.36 11.40
CA ASP A 67 5.18 -2.61 11.28
C ASP A 67 5.31 -1.38 10.35
N LEU A 68 6.06 -1.55 9.26
CA LEU A 68 6.32 -0.53 8.24
C LEU A 68 5.40 -0.70 7.03
N VAL A 69 5.17 0.38 6.31
CA VAL A 69 4.36 0.39 5.09
C VAL A 69 5.07 1.20 4.01
N SER A 70 5.06 0.67 2.80
CA SER A 70 5.50 1.38 1.59
C SER A 70 4.30 2.08 0.96
N ILE A 71 4.50 3.34 0.56
CA ILE A 71 3.51 4.17 -0.15
C ILE A 71 4.08 4.73 -1.45
#